data_AF-A0AAV9ZPZ8-F1
#
_entry.id   AF-A0AAV9ZPZ8-F1
#
_cell.length_a   1.000
_cell.length_b   1.000
_cell.length_c   1.000
_cell.angle_alpha   90.00
_cell.angle_beta   90.00
_cell.angle_gamma   90.00
#
_symmetry.space_group_name_H-M   'P 1'
#
loop_
_entity.id
_entity.type
_entity.pdbx_description
1 polymer ?
#
loop_
_entity_poly.entity_id
_entity_poly.type
_entity_poly.pdbx_seq_one_letter_code
_entity_poly.pdbx_strand_id
1 'polypeptide(L)'
;TRHPAGRKKRRGERRATYINWMTPFAWSSITAAQRKVGWGATDIVRELQGVNHDFFQHLTPSTVRGWIETVGGFNQWKPSVLARADTGNIPGHNKGGPRGILSAHREIVEDIIAQLTDLRVAGAPLSLAVA
;
A
#
# COMPACT_ATOMS: atom_id res chain seq x y z
N THR A 1 -42.89 -11.56 2.82
CA THR A 1 -41.94 -12.40 2.06
C THR A 1 -40.57 -12.31 2.69
N ARG A 2 -40.01 -13.42 3.19
CA ARG A 2 -38.72 -13.47 3.92
C ARG A 2 -37.58 -13.21 2.92
N HIS A 3 -36.74 -12.20 3.17
CA HIS A 3 -35.51 -11.98 2.39
C HIS A 3 -34.61 -13.22 2.47
N PRO A 4 -33.94 -13.64 1.39
CA PRO A 4 -32.99 -14.74 1.45
C PRO A 4 -31.82 -14.33 2.35
N ALA A 5 -31.70 -15.00 3.50
CA ALA A 5 -30.59 -14.82 4.42
C ALA A 5 -29.27 -15.08 3.68
N GLY A 6 -28.34 -14.13 3.80
CA GLY A 6 -27.05 -14.17 3.11
C GLY A 6 -26.30 -15.50 3.30
N ARG A 7 -25.58 -15.92 2.26
CA ARG A 7 -24.81 -17.18 2.24
C ARG A 7 -23.80 -17.20 3.39
N LYS A 8 -23.90 -18.19 4.29
CA LYS A 8 -22.94 -18.41 5.39
C LYS A 8 -21.50 -18.47 4.86
N LYS A 9 -20.59 -17.69 5.47
CA LYS A 9 -19.15 -17.63 5.17
C LYS A 9 -18.56 -19.03 5.42
N ARG A 10 -18.16 -19.74 4.36
CA ARG A 10 -17.70 -21.15 4.43
C ARG A 10 -16.19 -21.31 4.71
N ARG A 11 -15.41 -20.24 4.61
CA ARG A 11 -13.95 -20.27 4.82
C ARG A 11 -13.61 -19.28 5.93
N GLY A 12 -12.82 -19.73 6.91
CA GLY A 12 -12.20 -18.86 7.89
C GLY A 12 -11.29 -17.84 7.22
N GLU A 13 -11.00 -16.75 7.93
CA GLU A 13 -10.04 -15.75 7.48
C GLU A 13 -8.67 -16.41 7.26
N ARG A 14 -8.21 -16.37 6.01
CA ARG A 14 -6.87 -16.83 5.66
C ARG A 14 -5.95 -15.62 5.71
N ARG A 15 -4.80 -15.77 6.38
CA ARG A 15 -3.74 -14.76 6.38
C ARG A 15 -3.37 -14.42 4.95
N ALA A 16 -3.33 -13.14 4.61
CA ALA A 16 -2.95 -12.68 3.28
C ALA A 16 -1.50 -13.12 3.01
N THR A 17 -1.30 -13.94 1.97
CA THR A 17 0.03 -14.47 1.60
C THR A 17 0.83 -13.47 0.76
N TYR A 18 0.15 -12.52 0.11
CA TYR A 18 0.77 -11.59 -0.83
C TYR A 18 0.51 -10.15 -0.38
N ILE A 19 1.59 -9.44 -0.03
CA ILE A 19 1.55 -8.01 0.26
C ILE A 19 1.70 -7.26 -1.07
N ASN A 20 0.76 -6.36 -1.36
CA ASN A 20 0.93 -5.43 -2.46
C ASN A 20 1.85 -4.27 -2.03
N TRP A 21 3.14 -4.39 -2.36
CA TRP A 21 4.15 -3.37 -2.05
C TRP A 21 3.96 -2.05 -2.81
N MET A 22 3.10 -2.02 -3.83
CA MET A 22 2.77 -0.83 -4.60
C MET A 22 1.57 -0.06 -4.03
N THR A 23 1.06 -0.46 -2.86
CA THR A 23 0.08 0.35 -2.14
C THR A 23 0.68 1.72 -1.79
N PRO A 24 -0.10 2.83 -1.80
CA PRO A 24 0.44 4.17 -1.53
C PRO A 24 1.23 4.25 -0.21
N PHE A 25 0.76 3.54 0.83
CA PHE A 25 1.44 3.44 2.12
C PHE A 25 2.83 2.79 2.00
N ALA A 26 2.90 1.57 1.45
CA ALA A 26 4.16 0.86 1.31
C ALA A 26 5.12 1.61 0.38
N TRP A 27 4.61 2.11 -0.76
CA TRP A 27 5.42 2.80 -1.76
C TRP A 27 5.99 4.13 -1.28
N SER A 28 5.22 4.91 -0.49
CA SER A 28 5.73 6.14 0.11
C SER A 28 6.89 5.87 1.08
N SER A 29 6.78 4.81 1.88
CA SER A 29 7.86 4.36 2.78
C SER A 29 9.09 3.90 2.00
N ILE A 30 8.91 3.10 0.95
CA ILE A 30 10.00 2.64 0.07
C ILE A 30 10.73 3.82 -0.57
N THR A 31 9.98 4.81 -1.06
CA THR A 31 10.56 6.01 -1.68
C THR A 31 11.31 6.87 -0.65
N ALA A 32 10.76 7.02 0.56
CA ALA A 32 11.44 7.74 1.65
C ALA A 32 12.74 7.03 2.07
N ALA A 33 12.72 5.71 2.20
CA ALA A 33 13.92 4.92 2.50
C ALA A 33 14.97 5.05 1.40
N GLN A 34 14.59 4.92 0.12
CA GLN A 34 15.49 5.12 -1.02
C GLN A 34 16.11 6.52 -1.03
N ARG A 35 15.36 7.57 -0.72
CA ARG A 35 15.92 8.93 -0.62
C ARG A 35 16.92 9.07 0.52
N LYS A 36 16.73 8.34 1.62
CA LYS A 36 17.59 8.38 2.81
C LYS A 36 18.91 7.63 2.60
N VAL A 37 18.87 6.44 1.97
CA VAL A 37 20.04 5.54 1.89
C VAL A 37 20.63 5.40 0.48
N GLY A 38 19.98 6.00 -0.53
CA GLY A 38 20.36 5.87 -1.93
C GLY A 38 19.76 4.62 -2.59
N TRP A 39 20.41 4.16 -3.66
CA TRP A 39 19.89 3.13 -4.56
C TRP A 39 20.29 1.68 -4.21
N GLY A 40 20.96 1.48 -3.07
CA GLY A 40 21.33 0.14 -2.60
C GLY A 40 20.11 -0.66 -2.15
N ALA A 41 19.69 -1.67 -2.92
CA ALA A 41 18.50 -2.47 -2.60
C ALA A 41 18.56 -3.11 -1.20
N THR A 42 19.74 -3.58 -0.77
CA THR A 42 19.95 -4.12 0.58
C THR A 42 19.80 -3.05 1.65
N ASP A 43 20.34 -1.85 1.41
CA ASP A 43 20.27 -0.74 2.36
C ASP A 43 18.83 -0.23 2.49
N ILE A 44 18.08 -0.17 1.39
CA ILE A 44 16.66 0.20 1.37
C ILE A 44 15.85 -0.79 2.23
N VAL A 45 16.04 -2.09 2.02
CA VAL A 45 15.29 -3.11 2.80
C VAL A 45 15.67 -3.05 4.27
N ARG A 46 16.96 -2.90 4.60
CA ARG A 46 17.43 -2.77 5.98
C ARG A 46 16.83 -1.54 6.66
N GLU A 47 16.77 -0.40 5.97
CA GLU A 47 16.13 0.81 6.50
C GLU A 47 14.63 0.57 6.76
N LEU A 48 13.91 -0.01 5.80
CA LEU A 48 12.47 -0.28 5.94
C LEU A 48 12.17 -1.24 7.10
N GLN A 49 12.95 -2.32 7.22
CA GLN A 49 12.81 -3.28 8.32
C GLN A 49 13.25 -2.71 9.66
N GLY A 50 14.20 -1.77 9.68
CA GLY A 50 14.57 -1.04 10.89
C GLY A 50 13.46 -0.12 11.39
N VAL A 51 12.67 0.46 10.48
CA VAL A 51 11.54 1.34 10.83
C VAL A 51 10.30 0.54 11.21
N ASN A 52 9.94 -0.50 10.45
CA ASN A 52 8.80 -1.36 10.72
C ASN A 52 9.08 -2.79 10.27
N HIS A 53 9.72 -3.55 11.17
CA HIS A 53 10.09 -4.94 10.89
C HIS A 53 8.88 -5.79 10.53
N ASP A 54 7.79 -5.71 11.29
CA ASP A 54 6.64 -6.62 11.13
C ASP A 54 5.95 -6.47 9.77
N PHE A 55 5.88 -5.24 9.24
CA PHE A 55 5.30 -5.00 7.93
C PHE A 55 6.26 -5.39 6.78
N PHE A 56 7.56 -5.07 6.92
CA PHE A 56 8.56 -5.26 5.86
C PHE A 56 9.38 -6.55 5.97
N GLN A 57 9.11 -7.43 6.94
CA GLN A 57 9.86 -8.68 7.18
C GLN A 57 9.95 -9.59 5.95
N HIS A 58 8.97 -9.53 5.05
CA HIS A 58 8.92 -10.35 3.84
C HIS A 58 9.38 -9.61 2.58
N LEU A 59 9.76 -8.33 2.68
CA LEU A 59 10.35 -7.60 1.57
C LEU A 59 11.82 -8.00 1.43
N THR A 60 12.21 -8.48 0.26
CA THR A 60 13.59 -8.95 0.01
C THR A 60 14.37 -7.96 -0.85
N PRO A 61 15.72 -7.89 -0.71
CA PRO A 61 16.55 -7.04 -1.57
C PRO A 61 16.42 -7.41 -3.06
N SER A 62 16.21 -8.69 -3.38
CA SER A 62 15.99 -9.14 -4.76
C SER A 62 14.71 -8.55 -5.36
N THR A 63 13.64 -8.44 -4.57
CA THR A 63 12.40 -7.80 -4.98
C THR A 63 12.63 -6.32 -5.31
N VAL A 64 13.30 -5.59 -4.42
CA VAL A 64 13.62 -4.16 -4.62
C VAL A 64 14.55 -3.95 -5.80
N ARG A 65 15.58 -4.80 -5.96
CA ARG A 65 16.48 -4.77 -7.12
C ARG A 65 15.71 -4.98 -8.42
N GLY A 66 14.69 -5.84 -8.42
CA GLY A 66 13.81 -6.05 -9.56
C GLY A 66 13.04 -4.78 -9.98
N TRP A 67 12.89 -3.80 -9.09
CA TRP A 67 12.21 -2.53 -9.35
C TRP A 67 13.12 -1.40 -9.80
N ILE A 68 14.44 -1.55 -9.62
CA ILE A 68 15.43 -0.56 -10.00
C ILE A 68 15.94 -0.90 -11.40
N GLU A 69 16.19 0.13 -12.20
CA GLU A 69 16.92 0.04 -13.45
C GLU A 69 18.01 1.11 -13.51
N THR A 70 18.99 0.90 -14.38
CA THR A 70 20.06 1.86 -14.63
C THR A 70 19.91 2.41 -16.04
N VAL A 71 19.72 3.71 -16.18
CA VAL A 71 19.57 4.41 -17.46
C VAL A 71 20.58 5.54 -17.51
N GLY A 72 21.46 5.52 -18.53
CA GLY A 72 22.50 6.54 -18.69
C GLY A 72 23.48 6.62 -17.51
N GLY A 73 23.70 5.51 -16.79
CA GLY A 73 24.56 5.46 -15.61
C GLY A 73 23.90 5.89 -14.30
N PHE A 74 22.63 6.31 -14.34
CA PHE A 74 21.86 6.68 -13.15
C PHE A 74 20.83 5.62 -12.81
N ASN A 75 20.71 5.32 -11.52
CA ASN A 75 19.67 4.41 -11.03
C ASN A 75 18.34 5.15 -10.91
N GLN A 76 17.27 4.50 -11.33
CA GLN A 76 15.91 5.00 -11.22
C GLN A 76 14.94 3.84 -10.98
N TRP A 77 13.73 4.16 -10.51
CA TRP A 77 12.65 3.18 -10.49
C TRP A 77 12.20 2.86 -11.93
N LYS A 78 11.92 1.60 -12.20
CA LYS A 78 11.38 1.18 -13.50
C LYS A 78 10.06 1.92 -13.79
N PRO A 79 9.83 2.38 -15.03
CA PRO A 79 8.57 3.01 -15.43
C PRO A 79 7.35 2.13 -15.14
N SER A 80 7.48 0.81 -15.34
CA SER A 80 6.41 -0.15 -15.04
C SER A 80 6.10 -0.26 -13.54
N VAL A 81 7.07 0.00 -12.67
CA VAL A 81 6.87 0.03 -11.22
C VAL A 81 6.18 1.33 -10.82
N LEU A 82 6.62 2.47 -11.36
CA LEU A 82 5.97 3.77 -11.13
C LEU A 82 4.50 3.75 -11.57
N ALA A 83 4.22 3.24 -12.77
CA ALA A 83 2.84 3.08 -13.25
C ALA A 83 1.98 2.21 -12.31
N ARG A 84 2.55 1.14 -11.74
CA ARG A 84 1.84 0.29 -10.77
C ARG A 84 1.63 0.98 -9.43
N ALA A 85 2.61 1.75 -8.97
CA ALA A 85 2.50 2.54 -7.74
C ALA A 85 1.42 3.63 -7.86
N ASP A 86 1.34 4.32 -9.00
CA ASP A 86 0.29 5.33 -9.27
C ASP A 86 -1.10 4.69 -9.32
N THR A 87 -1.20 3.49 -9.88
CA THR A 87 -2.44 2.71 -9.93
C THR A 87 -2.83 2.16 -8.54
N GLY A 88 -1.86 2.01 -7.63
CA GLY A 88 -2.09 1.58 -6.26
C GLY A 88 -2.69 0.17 -6.14
N ASN A 89 -3.76 0.05 -5.36
CA ASN A 89 -4.39 -1.24 -5.02
C ASN A 89 -5.55 -1.62 -5.94
N ILE A 90 -5.45 -1.36 -7.26
CA ILE A 90 -6.44 -1.82 -8.23
C ILE A 90 -6.08 -3.25 -8.65
N PRO A 91 -6.84 -4.29 -8.26
CA PRO A 91 -6.55 -5.65 -8.66
C PRO A 91 -6.81 -5.80 -10.16
N GLY A 92 -5.76 -6.03 -10.96
CA GLY A 92 -5.84 -6.11 -12.42
C GLY A 92 -6.75 -7.21 -12.99
N HIS A 93 -7.28 -8.11 -12.14
CA HIS A 93 -8.10 -9.26 -12.57
C HIS A 93 -9.54 -9.26 -12.08
N ASN A 94 -9.98 -8.25 -11.30
CA ASN A 94 -11.37 -8.18 -10.85
C ASN A 94 -12.12 -7.06 -11.56
N LYS A 95 -12.66 -7.35 -12.75
CA LYS A 95 -13.64 -6.46 -13.42
C LYS A 95 -14.98 -6.31 -12.66
N GLY A 96 -15.09 -6.76 -11.40
CA GLY A 96 -16.36 -6.77 -10.67
C GLY A 96 -16.33 -7.33 -9.25
N GLY A 97 -15.28 -7.06 -8.47
CA GLY A 97 -15.34 -7.24 -7.01
C GLY A 97 -15.92 -5.98 -6.36
N PRO A 98 -16.65 -6.08 -5.23
CA PRO A 98 -17.38 -4.95 -4.66
C PRO A 98 -16.42 -3.79 -4.43
N ARG A 99 -16.68 -2.69 -5.15
CA ARG A 99 -16.17 -1.35 -4.82
C ARG A 99 -16.32 -1.22 -3.31
N GLY A 100 -15.27 -0.79 -2.60
CA GLY A 100 -15.18 -0.87 -1.13
C GLY A 100 -16.48 -0.45 -0.45
N ILE A 101 -16.79 -0.96 0.75
CA ILE A 101 -18.11 -0.80 1.40
C ILE A 101 -18.68 0.63 1.39
N LEU A 102 -17.80 1.64 1.36
CA LEU A 102 -18.14 3.07 1.32
C LEU A 102 -18.36 3.64 -0.09
N SER A 103 -18.21 2.87 -1.15
CA SER A 103 -18.38 3.33 -2.52
C SER A 103 -19.83 3.68 -2.87
N ALA A 104 -20.80 3.16 -2.10
CA ALA A 104 -22.19 3.60 -2.13
C ALA A 104 -22.47 4.82 -1.22
N HIS A 105 -21.49 5.22 -0.39
CA HIS A 105 -21.62 6.23 0.66
C HIS A 105 -20.54 7.30 0.49
N ARG A 106 -20.63 8.05 -0.61
CA ARG A 106 -19.64 9.07 -0.97
C ARG A 106 -19.58 10.19 0.06
N GLU A 107 -20.72 10.54 0.64
CA GLU A 107 -20.85 11.51 1.72
C GLU A 107 -19.98 11.13 2.93
N ILE A 108 -19.98 9.86 3.32
CA ILE A 108 -19.17 9.38 4.46
C ILE A 108 -17.67 9.48 4.13
N VAL A 109 -17.28 9.20 2.88
CA VAL A 109 -15.89 9.33 2.45
C VAL A 109 -15.43 10.79 2.50
N GLU A 110 -16.29 11.72 2.05
CA GLU A 110 -16.00 13.15 2.06
C GLU A 110 -15.85 13.69 3.49
N ASP A 111 -16.72 13.26 4.42
CA ASP A 111 -16.62 13.62 5.84
C ASP A 111 -15.34 13.11 6.50
N ILE A 112 -14.96 11.86 6.22
CA ILE A 112 -13.70 11.28 6.74
C ILE A 112 -12.48 12.06 6.20
N ILE A 113 -12.49 12.40 4.91
CA ILE A 113 -11.40 13.17 4.30
C ILE A 113 -11.30 14.56 4.93
N ALA A 114 -12.44 15.24 5.12
CA ALA A 114 -12.47 16.55 5.77
C ALA A 114 -11.88 16.48 7.19
N GLN A 115 -12.35 15.52 7.99
CA GLN A 115 -11.89 15.35 9.37
C GLN A 115 -10.39 15.05 9.45
N LEU A 116 -9.87 14.16 8.58
CA LEU A 116 -8.43 13.86 8.54
C LEU A 116 -7.59 15.05 8.07
N THR A 117 -8.14 15.87 7.17
CA THR A 117 -7.47 17.09 6.70
C THR A 117 -7.40 18.12 7.81
N ASP A 118 -8.47 18.34 8.56
CA ASP A 118 -8.51 19.27 9.68
C ASP A 118 -7.53 18.88 10.78
N LEU A 119 -7.47 17.58 11.11
CA LEU A 119 -6.48 17.05 12.06
C LEU A 119 -5.04 17.31 11.61
N ARG A 120 -4.77 17.17 10.30
CA ARG A 120 -3.46 17.47 9.74
C ARG A 120 -3.12 18.96 9.82
N VAL A 121 -4.08 19.84 9.53
CA VAL A 121 -3.91 21.30 9.65
C VAL A 121 -3.65 21.72 11.09
N ALA A 122 -4.32 21.08 12.05
CA ALA A 122 -4.14 21.31 13.48
C ALA A 122 -2.82 20.76 14.04
N GLY A 123 -1.97 20.12 13.21
CA GLY A 123 -0.71 19.53 13.64
C GLY A 123 -0.86 18.25 14.47
N ALA A 124 -2.05 17.65 14.49
CA ALA A 124 -2.28 16.40 15.19
C ALA A 124 -1.60 15.24 14.43
N PRO A 125 -0.83 14.38 15.10
CA PRO A 125 -0.24 13.21 14.46
C PRO A 125 -1.34 12.21 14.09
N LEU A 126 -1.46 11.92 12.79
CA LEU A 126 -2.34 10.86 12.29
C LEU A 126 -1.63 9.51 12.40
N SER A 127 -2.08 8.67 13.33
CA SER A 127 -1.61 7.29 13.48
C SER A 127 -2.54 6.32 12.74
N LEU A 128 -1.96 5.35 12.02
CA LEU A 128 -2.73 4.27 11.43
C LEU A 128 -3.12 3.26 12.52
N ALA A 129 -4.42 3.11 12.77
CA ALA A 129 -4.94 1.95 13.48
C ALA A 129 -4.92 0.77 12.50
N VAL A 130 -3.92 -0.10 12.61
CA VAL A 130 -3.92 -1.40 11.93
C VAL A 130 -4.71 -2.36 12.83
N ALA A 131 -5.89 -2.77 12.38
CA ALA A 131 -6.69 -3.82 13.01
C ALA A 131 -6.36 -5.18 12.38
#